data_AF-A0A7Y1YEU7-F1
#
_entry.id   AF-A0A7Y1YEU7-F1
#
_cell.length_a   1.000
_cell.length_b   1.000
_cell.length_c   1.000
_cell.angle_alpha   90.00
_cell.angle_beta   90.00
_cell.angle_gamma   90.00
#
_symmetry.space_group_name_H-M   'P 1'
#
loop_
_entity.id
_entity.type
_entity.pdbx_description
1 polymer ?
#
loop_
_entity_poly.entity_id
_entity_poly.type
_entity_poly.pdbx_seq_one_letter_code
_entity_poly.pdbx_strand_id
1 'polypeptide(L)'
;MKFIVGCSKGIKAQLFLWFVTLTIPSLSQDMSFVVFPDRIQAINHRIFGHFLERPNWGGEAGIEYAIDVRTGQLDLQVLEKLKNLEIPVLRFLGGTDIDYMDWTDMIDLPNRANRPSSLGNAGDTVTNRFAIDDFAHLVHALNCEAIIPLNFFDAFLKRVPLDTAAIHAGGLVAYANARKGQTFPMGLQDWPADRAANGNGGPHGFRYFKIGNETWALWSWKKKLLGEADIPDPVGWYITCVKRYVEVIEAVDPQAEIIVDYVNDEILDGLHREMGDRIDYYVFHSYMPWR
;
A
#
# COMPACT_ATOMS: atom_id res chain seq x y z
N MET A 1 47.25 27.43 -2.11
CA MET A 1 48.52 27.57 -2.86
C MET A 1 48.30 28.50 -4.07
N LYS A 2 48.74 29.76 -3.96
CA LYS A 2 49.20 30.65 -5.05
C LYS A 2 49.75 31.92 -4.37
N PHE A 3 51.06 32.10 -4.47
CA PHE A 3 51.79 33.30 -4.02
C PHE A 3 51.86 34.28 -5.19
N ILE A 4 51.65 35.58 -4.93
CA ILE A 4 52.35 36.67 -5.63
C ILE A 4 52.60 37.78 -4.61
N VAL A 5 53.88 38.08 -4.38
CA VAL A 5 54.36 39.26 -3.64
C VAL A 5 54.96 40.22 -4.68
N GLY A 6 54.54 41.48 -4.64
CA GLY A 6 55.17 42.57 -5.38
C GLY A 6 55.26 43.79 -4.47
N CYS A 7 56.48 44.30 -4.25
CA CYS A 7 56.76 45.48 -3.45
C CYS A 7 57.20 46.62 -4.39
N SER A 8 56.60 47.81 -4.26
CA SER A 8 57.28 49.07 -4.62
C SER A 8 56.72 50.25 -3.81
N LYS A 9 57.60 51.23 -3.58
CA LYS A 9 57.53 52.30 -2.58
C LYS A 9 56.70 53.51 -3.05
N GLY A 10 56.04 54.21 -2.11
CA GLY A 10 55.87 55.68 -2.20
C GLY A 10 54.50 56.27 -1.86
N ILE A 11 54.36 56.80 -0.63
CA ILE A 11 53.79 58.11 -0.24
C ILE A 11 52.48 58.59 -0.93
N LYS A 12 51.34 58.55 -0.22
CA LYS A 12 50.49 59.71 0.19
C LYS A 12 49.14 59.23 0.75
N ALA A 13 48.74 59.84 1.86
CA ALA A 13 47.49 59.57 2.56
C ALA A 13 46.26 59.97 1.75
N GLN A 14 45.31 59.06 1.58
CA GLN A 14 43.89 59.38 1.40
C GLN A 14 43.03 58.15 1.67
N LEU A 15 41.89 58.39 2.33
CA LEU A 15 40.94 57.47 2.94
C LEU A 15 40.83 56.11 2.22
N PHE A 16 41.25 55.04 2.89
CA PHE A 16 40.80 53.70 2.55
C PHE A 16 39.79 53.25 3.62
N LEU A 17 38.53 53.25 3.20
CA LEU A 17 37.41 52.72 3.96
C LEU A 17 37.73 51.25 4.27
N TRP A 18 38.01 50.93 5.53
CA TRP A 18 38.15 49.55 5.99
C TRP A 18 36.77 48.89 5.98
N PHE A 19 36.31 48.47 4.80
CA PHE A 19 35.40 47.33 4.74
C PHE A 19 36.22 46.11 5.13
N VAL A 20 36.28 45.84 6.44
CA VAL A 20 36.55 44.48 6.91
C VAL A 20 35.38 43.65 6.40
N THR A 21 35.56 43.09 5.20
CA THR A 21 34.79 41.93 4.78
C THR A 21 35.17 40.85 5.78
N LEU A 22 34.33 40.67 6.80
CA LEU A 22 34.32 39.47 7.62
C LEU A 22 34.04 38.31 6.66
N THR A 23 35.10 37.79 6.06
CA THR A 23 35.11 36.46 5.49
C THR A 23 35.06 35.54 6.68
N ILE A 24 33.84 35.22 7.12
CA ILE A 24 33.61 34.10 8.02
C ILE A 24 34.13 32.90 7.24
N PRO A 25 35.25 32.26 7.61
CA PRO A 25 35.63 31.02 6.96
C PRO A 25 34.46 30.07 7.21
N SER A 26 33.84 29.56 6.15
CA SER A 26 32.95 28.42 6.33
C SER A 26 33.83 27.34 6.94
N LEU A 27 33.68 27.09 8.24
CA LEU A 27 34.32 25.95 8.88
C LEU A 27 33.78 24.72 8.15
N SER A 28 34.58 24.16 7.25
CA SER A 28 34.33 22.85 6.67
C SER A 28 34.23 21.89 7.85
N GLN A 29 33.04 21.36 8.11
CA GLN A 29 32.91 20.28 9.08
C GLN A 29 33.49 19.04 8.41
N ASP A 30 34.65 18.60 8.90
CA ASP A 30 35.24 17.34 8.45
C ASP A 30 34.37 16.20 8.98
N MET A 31 33.60 15.58 8.07
CA MET A 31 32.77 14.43 8.37
C MET A 31 33.54 13.15 8.04
N SER A 32 33.72 12.30 9.04
CA SER A 32 34.33 10.97 8.88
C SER A 32 33.34 9.87 9.22
N PHE A 33 33.26 8.84 8.37
CA PHE A 33 32.53 7.61 8.65
C PHE A 33 33.51 6.46 8.89
N VAL A 34 33.20 5.58 9.84
CA VAL A 34 33.93 4.34 10.08
C VAL A 34 32.96 3.18 9.87
N VAL A 35 33.32 2.24 9.00
CA VAL A 35 32.55 1.01 8.78
C VAL A 35 33.15 -0.08 9.64
N PHE A 36 32.38 -0.57 10.61
CA PHE A 36 32.76 -1.70 11.44
C PHE A 36 32.41 -3.02 10.73
N PRO A 37 33.19 -4.09 10.95
CA PRO A 37 32.90 -5.40 10.36
C PRO A 37 31.71 -6.13 11.01
N ASP A 38 31.21 -5.63 12.14
CA ASP A 38 30.11 -6.24 12.89
C ASP A 38 28.80 -6.17 12.10
N ARG A 39 28.18 -7.34 11.90
CA ARG A 39 26.89 -7.45 11.20
C ARG A 39 25.75 -7.32 12.22
N ILE A 40 24.89 -6.33 12.03
CA ILE A 40 23.71 -6.12 12.89
C ILE A 40 22.63 -7.16 12.57
N GLN A 41 22.17 -7.21 11.31
CA GLN A 41 21.19 -8.17 10.83
C GLN A 41 21.24 -8.28 9.30
N ALA A 42 20.65 -9.35 8.75
CA ALA A 42 20.40 -9.42 7.31
C ALA A 42 19.35 -8.37 6.92
N ILE A 43 19.58 -7.67 5.80
CA ILE A 43 18.61 -6.74 5.25
C ILE A 43 17.50 -7.57 4.60
N ASN A 44 16.27 -7.42 5.10
CA ASN A 44 15.11 -8.01 4.43
C ASN A 44 14.82 -7.18 3.18
N HIS A 45 14.92 -7.76 1.98
CA HIS A 45 14.78 -7.02 0.73
C HIS A 45 13.40 -6.36 0.59
N ARG A 46 12.37 -6.85 1.29
CA ARG A 46 11.02 -6.25 1.28
C ARG A 46 10.98 -4.78 1.71
N ILE A 47 12.04 -4.24 2.34
CA ILE A 47 12.15 -2.80 2.60
C ILE A 47 12.23 -1.96 1.32
N PHE A 48 12.58 -2.57 0.18
CA PHE A 48 12.57 -1.95 -1.15
C PHE A 48 11.25 -2.20 -1.89
N GLY A 49 10.18 -2.52 -1.16
CA GLY A 49 8.85 -2.71 -1.72
C GLY A 49 8.28 -1.44 -2.36
N HIS A 50 7.34 -1.65 -3.28
CA HIS A 50 6.67 -0.58 -3.99
C HIS A 50 5.16 -0.61 -3.78
N PHE A 51 4.51 0.51 -4.04
CA PHE A 51 3.06 0.65 -3.99
C PHE A 51 2.55 1.13 -5.34
N LEU A 52 1.60 0.38 -5.89
CA LEU A 52 0.86 0.73 -7.08
C LEU A 52 -0.53 1.17 -6.67
N GLU A 53 -0.83 2.46 -6.81
CA GLU A 53 -2.15 3.00 -6.55
C GLU A 53 -2.93 3.24 -7.85
N ARG A 54 -4.25 3.36 -7.71
CA ARG A 54 -5.13 3.97 -8.71
C ARG A 54 -5.50 5.38 -8.24
N PRO A 55 -4.59 6.36 -8.35
CA PRO A 55 -4.95 7.73 -8.03
C PRO A 55 -6.10 8.18 -8.91
N ASN A 56 -7.18 8.60 -8.27
CA ASN A 56 -8.30 9.26 -8.93
C ASN A 56 -8.42 10.73 -8.50
N TRP A 57 -7.69 11.15 -7.46
CA TRP A 57 -7.65 12.52 -6.97
C TRP A 57 -6.52 13.33 -7.64
N GLY A 58 -6.79 14.61 -7.88
CA GLY A 58 -5.75 15.61 -8.16
C GLY A 58 -5.00 15.47 -9.50
N GLY A 59 -5.44 14.58 -10.40
CA GLY A 59 -4.84 14.39 -11.72
C GLY A 59 -3.55 13.56 -11.73
N GLU A 60 -3.25 12.82 -10.65
CA GLU A 60 -2.10 11.91 -10.61
C GLU A 60 -2.33 10.69 -11.51
N ALA A 61 -1.29 10.29 -12.25
CA ALA A 61 -1.37 9.20 -13.21
C ALA A 61 -1.06 7.86 -12.55
N GLY A 62 -2.07 6.99 -12.48
CA GLY A 62 -1.93 5.60 -12.00
C GLY A 62 -1.46 4.62 -13.07
N ILE A 63 -1.37 3.34 -12.70
CA ILE A 63 -1.04 2.26 -13.65
C ILE A 63 -1.96 2.22 -14.87
N GLU A 64 -3.22 2.64 -14.71
CA GLU A 64 -4.21 2.67 -15.80
C GLU A 64 -3.86 3.63 -16.94
N TYR A 65 -2.94 4.59 -16.73
CA TYR A 65 -2.39 5.44 -17.79
C TYR A 65 -1.37 4.72 -18.67
N ALA A 66 -0.77 3.64 -18.17
CA ALA A 66 0.14 2.79 -18.92
C ALA A 66 -0.58 1.63 -19.63
N ILE A 67 -1.91 1.56 -19.54
CA ILE A 67 -2.70 0.53 -20.21
C ILE A 67 -3.14 1.03 -21.59
N ASP A 68 -2.78 0.30 -22.65
CA ASP A 68 -3.26 0.56 -23.99
C ASP A 68 -4.76 0.24 -24.05
N VAL A 69 -5.59 1.26 -24.28
CA VAL A 69 -7.05 1.16 -24.30
C VAL A 69 -7.60 0.27 -25.43
N ARG A 70 -6.81 -0.03 -26.47
CA ARG A 70 -7.22 -0.89 -27.59
C ARG A 70 -6.92 -2.35 -27.32
N THR A 71 -5.82 -2.64 -26.63
CA THR A 71 -5.34 -4.01 -26.40
C THR A 71 -5.60 -4.50 -24.97
N GLY A 72 -5.82 -3.58 -24.02
CA GLY A 72 -5.91 -3.86 -22.59
C GLY A 72 -4.56 -4.18 -21.94
N GLN A 73 -3.45 -4.08 -22.67
CA GLN A 73 -2.13 -4.49 -22.20
C GLN A 73 -1.33 -3.35 -21.59
N LEU A 74 -0.51 -3.67 -20.60
CA LEU A 74 0.48 -2.75 -20.04
C LEU A 74 1.55 -2.40 -21.08
N ASP A 75 1.87 -1.12 -21.19
CA ASP A 75 2.94 -0.60 -22.05
C ASP A 75 4.26 -1.31 -21.74
N LEU A 76 4.88 -1.85 -22.79
CA LEU A 76 6.09 -2.67 -22.67
C LEU A 76 7.30 -1.87 -22.14
N GLN A 77 7.38 -0.57 -22.41
CA GLN A 77 8.46 0.26 -21.89
C GLN A 77 8.27 0.53 -20.40
N VAL A 78 7.02 0.67 -19.95
CA VAL A 78 6.70 0.77 -18.52
C VAL A 78 7.02 -0.54 -17.82
N LEU A 79 6.59 -1.69 -18.38
CA LEU A 79 6.92 -3.00 -17.83
C LEU A 79 8.44 -3.22 -17.70
N GLU A 80 9.21 -2.84 -18.72
CA GLU A 80 10.67 -2.96 -18.69
C GLU A 80 11.29 -2.07 -17.60
N LYS A 81 10.78 -0.85 -17.40
CA LYS A 81 11.21 0.01 -16.30
C LYS A 81 10.90 -0.61 -14.94
N LEU A 82 9.72 -1.20 -14.77
CA LEU A 82 9.34 -1.88 -13.52
C LEU A 82 10.25 -3.08 -13.22
N LYS A 83 10.63 -3.87 -14.24
CA LYS A 83 11.58 -4.98 -14.08
C LYS A 83 12.95 -4.51 -13.56
N ASN A 84 13.42 -3.37 -14.05
CA ASN A 84 14.71 -2.79 -13.64
C ASN A 84 14.72 -2.26 -12.19
N LEU A 85 13.56 -2.16 -11.53
CA LEU A 85 13.49 -1.79 -10.11
C LEU A 85 13.75 -2.96 -9.17
N GLU A 86 13.76 -4.20 -9.68
CA GLU A 86 13.94 -5.43 -8.88
C GLU A 86 12.99 -5.49 -7.67
N ILE A 87 11.73 -5.11 -7.90
CA ILE A 87 10.70 -4.98 -6.87
C ILE A 87 10.55 -6.32 -6.12
N PRO A 88 10.79 -6.37 -4.80
CA PRO A 88 10.63 -7.61 -4.04
C PRO A 88 9.18 -7.87 -3.62
N VAL A 89 8.43 -6.79 -3.37
CA VAL A 89 7.01 -6.85 -2.98
C VAL A 89 6.29 -5.63 -3.53
N LEU A 90 5.09 -5.85 -4.08
CA LEU A 90 4.26 -4.81 -4.69
C LEU A 90 2.88 -4.81 -4.05
N ARG A 91 2.43 -3.63 -3.61
CA ARG A 91 1.09 -3.43 -3.04
C ARG A 91 0.09 -2.94 -4.10
N PHE A 92 -1.09 -3.56 -4.16
CA PHE A 92 -2.24 -3.22 -5.02
C PHE A 92 -3.48 -3.93 -4.42
N LEU A 93 -4.74 -3.45 -4.40
CA LEU A 93 -5.49 -2.78 -5.46
C LEU A 93 -5.60 -1.26 -5.30
N GLY A 94 -5.18 -0.74 -4.15
CA GLY A 94 -5.23 0.69 -3.86
C GLY A 94 -4.81 1.03 -2.43
N GLY A 95 -4.90 2.32 -2.11
CA GLY A 95 -4.77 2.87 -0.77
C GLY A 95 -6.13 3.33 -0.29
N THR A 96 -6.38 4.63 -0.35
CA THR A 96 -7.58 5.22 0.26
C THR A 96 -8.90 4.70 -0.34
N ASP A 97 -8.91 4.38 -1.63
CA ASP A 97 -10.15 3.97 -2.32
C ASP A 97 -10.61 2.55 -2.02
N ILE A 98 -9.75 1.68 -1.45
CA ILE A 98 -10.13 0.28 -1.21
C ILE A 98 -11.37 0.16 -0.30
N ASP A 99 -11.54 1.12 0.61
CA ASP A 99 -12.64 1.23 1.57
C ASP A 99 -13.92 1.89 1.00
N TYR A 100 -13.96 2.13 -0.31
CA TYR A 100 -15.05 2.81 -1.02
C TYR A 100 -15.48 2.09 -2.32
N MET A 101 -14.75 1.05 -2.73
CA MET A 101 -15.01 0.30 -3.95
C MET A 101 -15.30 -1.17 -3.65
N ASP A 102 -16.05 -1.82 -4.54
CA ASP A 102 -16.24 -3.26 -4.52
C ASP A 102 -15.13 -3.93 -5.36
N TRP A 103 -14.38 -4.85 -4.76
CA TRP A 103 -13.32 -5.58 -5.48
C TRP A 103 -13.86 -6.37 -6.67
N THR A 104 -15.14 -6.76 -6.62
CA THR A 104 -15.77 -7.48 -7.73
C THR A 104 -15.86 -6.62 -8.97
N ASP A 105 -15.83 -5.30 -8.89
CA ASP A 105 -15.72 -4.37 -10.04
C ASP A 105 -14.40 -4.53 -10.81
N MET A 106 -13.41 -5.21 -10.21
CA MET A 106 -12.03 -5.33 -10.71
C MET A 106 -11.69 -6.72 -11.27
N ILE A 107 -12.71 -7.53 -11.56
CA ILE A 107 -12.58 -8.84 -12.23
C ILE A 107 -13.61 -8.96 -13.35
N ASP A 108 -13.40 -9.83 -14.34
CA ASP A 108 -14.49 -10.15 -15.27
C ASP A 108 -15.46 -11.15 -14.60
N LEU A 109 -16.76 -10.97 -14.83
CA LEU A 109 -17.81 -11.81 -14.25
C LEU A 109 -18.81 -12.24 -15.32
N PRO A 110 -19.33 -13.48 -15.28
CA PRO A 110 -20.20 -14.01 -16.33
C PRO A 110 -21.54 -13.28 -16.47
N ASN A 111 -21.98 -12.57 -15.42
CA ASN A 111 -23.23 -11.82 -15.40
C ASN A 111 -23.10 -10.38 -15.92
N ARG A 112 -21.91 -9.96 -16.39
CA ARG A 112 -21.70 -8.61 -16.92
C ARG A 112 -20.79 -8.61 -18.15
N ALA A 113 -21.12 -7.78 -19.13
CA ALA A 113 -20.35 -7.68 -20.38
C ALA A 113 -19.01 -6.95 -20.21
N ASN A 114 -18.94 -5.98 -19.29
CA ASN A 114 -17.73 -5.20 -19.00
C ASN A 114 -17.64 -4.93 -17.50
N ARG A 115 -16.41 -4.73 -17.00
CA ARG A 115 -16.16 -4.18 -15.67
C ARG A 115 -16.80 -2.78 -15.53
N PRO A 116 -17.59 -2.52 -14.48
CA PRO A 116 -18.12 -1.18 -14.23
C PRO A 116 -17.00 -0.27 -13.72
N SER A 117 -17.19 1.04 -13.88
CA SER A 117 -16.37 2.01 -13.16
C SER A 117 -16.88 2.16 -11.72
N SER A 118 -15.95 2.29 -10.78
CA SER A 118 -16.26 2.54 -9.37
C SER A 118 -16.10 4.03 -9.02
N LEU A 119 -16.57 4.41 -7.85
CA LEU A 119 -16.40 5.76 -7.30
C LEU A 119 -15.37 5.73 -6.17
N GLY A 120 -14.32 6.54 -6.29
CA GLY A 120 -13.32 6.70 -5.25
C GLY A 120 -13.80 7.48 -4.03
N ASN A 121 -12.94 7.56 -3.02
CA ASN A 121 -13.20 8.30 -1.79
C ASN A 121 -13.51 9.79 -2.04
N ALA A 122 -12.87 10.41 -3.04
CA ALA A 122 -13.08 11.81 -3.39
C ALA A 122 -14.26 12.05 -4.35
N GLY A 123 -14.96 11.00 -4.79
CA GLY A 123 -16.02 11.09 -5.80
C GLY A 123 -15.51 11.03 -7.25
N ASP A 124 -14.23 10.75 -7.45
CA ASP A 124 -13.64 10.58 -8.78
C ASP A 124 -13.92 9.17 -9.33
N THR A 125 -13.97 9.05 -10.66
CA THR A 125 -14.24 7.77 -11.34
C THR A 125 -12.98 6.91 -11.40
N VAL A 126 -13.06 5.67 -10.93
CA VAL A 126 -12.03 4.64 -11.11
C VAL A 126 -12.47 3.69 -12.22
N THR A 127 -11.66 3.56 -13.27
CA THR A 127 -12.12 2.89 -14.49
C THR A 127 -12.15 1.37 -14.39
N ASN A 128 -11.36 0.82 -13.44
CA ASN A 128 -11.16 -0.62 -13.26
C ASN A 128 -10.68 -1.31 -14.54
N ARG A 129 -9.86 -0.65 -15.36
CA ARG A 129 -9.24 -1.25 -16.56
C ARG A 129 -8.09 -2.17 -16.22
N PHE A 130 -7.31 -1.85 -15.19
CA PHE A 130 -6.25 -2.73 -14.70
C PHE A 130 -6.79 -3.61 -13.56
N ALA A 131 -7.15 -4.85 -13.86
CA ALA A 131 -7.83 -5.80 -12.98
C ALA A 131 -6.89 -6.51 -11.99
N ILE A 132 -7.50 -7.29 -11.10
CA ILE A 132 -6.79 -8.23 -10.23
C ILE A 132 -5.98 -9.26 -11.06
N ASP A 133 -6.57 -9.79 -12.14
CA ASP A 133 -5.90 -10.72 -13.05
C ASP A 133 -4.67 -10.09 -13.73
N ASP A 134 -4.80 -8.83 -14.20
CA ASP A 134 -3.70 -8.08 -14.82
C ASP A 134 -2.56 -7.85 -13.81
N PHE A 135 -2.91 -7.56 -12.55
CA PHE A 135 -1.95 -7.43 -11.47
C PHE A 135 -1.23 -8.74 -11.17
N ALA A 136 -1.93 -9.88 -11.19
CA ALA A 136 -1.30 -11.19 -11.02
C ALA A 136 -0.27 -11.47 -12.13
N HIS A 137 -0.58 -11.12 -13.38
CA HIS A 137 0.36 -11.26 -14.49
C HIS A 137 1.57 -10.33 -14.33
N LEU A 138 1.37 -9.10 -13.84
CA LEU A 138 2.45 -8.18 -13.53
C LEU A 138 3.37 -8.72 -12.42
N VAL A 139 2.80 -9.17 -11.30
CA VAL A 139 3.55 -9.76 -10.18
C VAL A 139 4.40 -10.94 -10.65
N HIS A 140 3.84 -11.82 -11.48
CA HIS A 140 4.58 -12.93 -12.08
C HIS A 140 5.69 -12.44 -13.02
N ALA A 141 5.43 -11.45 -13.87
CA ALA A 141 6.41 -10.89 -14.80
C ALA A 141 7.57 -10.16 -14.09
N LEU A 142 7.32 -9.61 -12.90
CA LEU A 142 8.32 -8.96 -12.05
C LEU A 142 9.03 -9.95 -11.11
N ASN A 143 8.53 -11.17 -10.97
CA ASN A 143 9.00 -12.17 -10.00
C ASN A 143 9.04 -11.59 -8.57
N CYS A 144 7.95 -10.93 -8.17
CA CYS A 144 7.80 -10.29 -6.86
C CYS A 144 6.66 -10.89 -6.04
N GLU A 145 6.56 -10.49 -4.77
CA GLU A 145 5.41 -10.81 -3.92
C GLU A 145 4.33 -9.72 -4.01
N ALA A 146 3.14 -10.01 -3.49
CA ALA A 146 1.97 -9.12 -3.58
C ALA A 146 1.33 -8.85 -2.20
N ILE A 147 0.98 -7.58 -1.95
CA ILE A 147 0.16 -7.15 -0.80
C ILE A 147 -1.20 -6.67 -1.29
N ILE A 148 -2.26 -7.36 -0.87
CA ILE A 148 -3.65 -7.11 -1.26
C ILE A 148 -4.44 -6.50 -0.09
N PRO A 149 -4.77 -5.20 -0.12
CA PRO A 149 -5.67 -4.61 0.86
C PRO A 149 -7.12 -5.06 0.63
N LEU A 150 -7.84 -5.24 1.73
CA LEU A 150 -9.24 -5.62 1.80
C LEU A 150 -10.04 -4.43 2.33
N ASN A 151 -11.22 -4.17 1.77
CA ASN A 151 -12.15 -3.19 2.33
C ASN A 151 -12.51 -3.60 3.76
N PHE A 152 -12.30 -2.68 4.71
CA PHE A 152 -12.58 -2.89 6.12
C PHE A 152 -13.61 -1.89 6.65
N PHE A 153 -13.72 -0.71 6.05
CA PHE A 153 -14.64 0.34 6.48
C PHE A 153 -16.09 -0.10 6.42
N ASP A 154 -16.47 -0.97 5.48
CA ASP A 154 -17.86 -1.44 5.39
C ASP A 154 -18.31 -2.17 6.65
N ALA A 155 -17.43 -3.01 7.22
CA ALA A 155 -17.66 -3.66 8.51
C ALA A 155 -17.51 -2.68 9.67
N PHE A 156 -16.36 -2.00 9.75
CA PHE A 156 -16.02 -1.22 10.94
C PHE A 156 -16.98 -0.05 11.15
N LEU A 157 -17.33 0.68 10.10
CA LEU A 157 -18.28 1.81 10.16
C LEU A 157 -19.75 1.36 10.10
N LYS A 158 -20.03 0.05 10.27
CA LYS A 158 -21.39 -0.53 10.28
C LYS A 158 -22.22 -0.22 9.02
N ARG A 159 -21.59 -0.01 7.87
CA ARG A 159 -22.30 0.16 6.58
C ARG A 159 -22.90 -1.15 6.09
N VAL A 160 -22.20 -2.25 6.40
CA VAL A 160 -22.57 -3.62 6.09
C VAL A 160 -22.41 -4.45 7.36
N PRO A 161 -23.26 -5.46 7.62
CA PRO A 161 -23.07 -6.37 8.75
C PRO A 161 -21.68 -7.01 8.72
N LEU A 162 -21.02 -7.12 9.89
CA LEU A 162 -19.63 -7.59 10.00
C LEU A 162 -19.38 -8.90 9.25
N ASP A 163 -20.21 -9.92 9.48
CA ASP A 163 -20.05 -11.21 8.81
C ASP A 163 -20.21 -11.12 7.30
N THR A 164 -21.15 -10.31 6.81
CA THR A 164 -21.34 -10.09 5.37
C THR A 164 -20.10 -9.44 4.75
N ALA A 165 -19.56 -8.39 5.37
CA ALA A 165 -18.37 -7.70 4.87
C ALA A 165 -17.11 -8.57 4.96
N ALA A 166 -16.91 -9.28 6.07
CA ALA A 166 -15.77 -10.19 6.22
C ALA A 166 -15.81 -11.34 5.21
N ILE A 167 -16.98 -11.97 5.01
CA ILE A 167 -17.17 -13.02 4.00
C ILE A 167 -16.94 -12.45 2.59
N HIS A 168 -17.40 -11.23 2.28
CA HIS A 168 -17.14 -10.59 0.99
C HIS A 168 -15.64 -10.37 0.74
N ALA A 169 -14.90 -9.93 1.76
CA ALA A 169 -13.44 -9.82 1.70
C ALA A 169 -12.77 -11.18 1.54
N GLY A 170 -13.27 -12.22 2.22
CA GLY A 170 -12.86 -13.62 2.01
C GLY A 170 -13.09 -14.11 0.58
N GLY A 171 -14.09 -13.55 -0.11
CA GLY A 171 -14.32 -13.78 -1.54
C GLY A 171 -13.13 -13.34 -2.40
N LEU A 172 -12.52 -12.20 -2.11
CA LEU A 172 -11.31 -11.75 -2.80
C LEU A 172 -10.12 -12.67 -2.51
N VAL A 173 -9.96 -13.13 -1.26
CA VAL A 173 -8.92 -14.12 -0.90
C VAL A 173 -9.13 -15.42 -1.66
N ALA A 174 -10.38 -15.88 -1.78
CA ALA A 174 -10.71 -17.11 -2.48
C ALA A 174 -10.51 -16.97 -4.00
N TYR A 175 -10.94 -15.85 -4.57
CA TYR A 175 -10.67 -15.50 -5.95
C TYR A 175 -9.17 -15.49 -6.21
N ALA A 176 -8.37 -14.90 -5.33
CA ALA A 176 -6.92 -14.84 -5.50
C ALA A 176 -6.24 -16.21 -5.38
N ASN A 177 -6.51 -16.96 -4.32
CA ASN A 177 -5.62 -18.05 -3.89
C ASN A 177 -6.27 -19.43 -3.79
N ALA A 178 -7.59 -19.52 -3.70
CA ALA A 178 -8.22 -20.82 -3.51
C ALA A 178 -8.19 -21.68 -4.78
N ARG A 179 -8.16 -23.01 -4.59
CA ARG A 179 -8.16 -23.97 -5.69
C ARG A 179 -9.58 -24.23 -6.17
N LYS A 180 -9.73 -24.53 -7.46
CA LYS A 180 -11.04 -24.94 -8.01
C LYS A 180 -11.56 -26.19 -7.29
N GLY A 181 -12.81 -26.14 -6.84
CA GLY A 181 -13.45 -27.22 -6.07
C GLY A 181 -13.13 -27.22 -4.57
N GLN A 182 -12.38 -26.22 -4.08
CA GLN A 182 -12.21 -26.01 -2.64
C GLN A 182 -13.55 -25.60 -2.01
N THR A 183 -13.94 -26.27 -0.93
CA THR A 183 -15.15 -25.95 -0.18
C THR A 183 -14.80 -25.06 1.01
N PHE A 184 -15.56 -23.99 1.22
CA PHE A 184 -15.37 -23.08 2.35
C PHE A 184 -16.47 -23.26 3.39
N PRO A 185 -16.17 -23.13 4.69
CA PRO A 185 -17.15 -23.34 5.77
C PRO A 185 -18.27 -22.29 5.82
N MET A 186 -18.19 -21.23 4.99
CA MET A 186 -19.07 -20.05 5.04
C MET A 186 -19.89 -19.81 3.76
N GLY A 187 -19.99 -20.80 2.87
CA GLY A 187 -20.88 -20.73 1.71
C GLY A 187 -20.49 -19.67 0.68
N LEU A 188 -19.20 -19.37 0.53
CA LEU A 188 -18.69 -18.48 -0.51
C LEU A 188 -19.12 -18.96 -1.90
N GLN A 189 -19.35 -18.00 -2.80
CA GLN A 189 -19.41 -18.25 -4.23
C GLN A 189 -18.14 -18.98 -4.71
N ASP A 190 -18.24 -19.76 -5.78
CA ASP A 190 -17.11 -20.44 -6.41
C ASP A 190 -16.22 -19.45 -7.20
N TRP A 191 -15.61 -18.52 -6.47
CA TRP A 191 -14.66 -17.55 -7.00
C TRP A 191 -13.49 -18.18 -7.77
N PRO A 192 -12.94 -19.35 -7.37
CA PRO A 192 -11.96 -20.06 -8.18
C PRO A 192 -12.47 -20.48 -9.56
N ALA A 193 -13.76 -20.78 -9.72
CA ALA A 193 -14.34 -21.06 -11.03
C ALA A 193 -14.44 -19.79 -11.89
N ASP A 194 -14.81 -18.65 -11.30
CA ASP A 194 -14.82 -17.36 -12.00
C ASP A 194 -13.39 -16.96 -12.45
N ARG A 195 -12.40 -17.06 -11.55
CA ARG A 195 -10.98 -16.85 -11.90
C ARG A 195 -10.54 -17.75 -13.06
N ALA A 196 -10.92 -19.03 -13.02
CA ALA A 196 -10.59 -19.97 -14.09
C ALA A 196 -11.28 -19.61 -15.43
N ALA A 197 -12.52 -19.12 -15.39
CA ALA A 197 -13.24 -18.64 -16.57
C ALA A 197 -12.57 -17.41 -17.20
N ASN A 198 -11.92 -16.58 -16.38
CA ASN A 198 -11.12 -15.43 -16.83
C ASN A 198 -9.74 -15.83 -17.40
N GLY A 199 -9.46 -17.13 -17.51
CA GLY A 199 -8.20 -17.65 -18.07
C GLY A 199 -7.12 -17.98 -17.03
N ASN A 200 -7.40 -17.80 -15.73
CA ASN A 200 -6.46 -18.04 -14.64
C ASN A 200 -6.85 -19.29 -13.83
N GLY A 201 -6.55 -20.47 -14.38
CA GLY A 201 -6.96 -21.75 -13.79
C GLY A 201 -6.31 -22.07 -12.42
N GLY A 202 -5.09 -21.58 -12.19
CA GLY A 202 -4.36 -21.73 -10.93
C GLY A 202 -4.54 -20.54 -9.98
N PRO A 203 -4.28 -20.70 -8.67
CA PRO A 203 -4.11 -19.58 -7.74
C PRO A 203 -3.12 -18.54 -8.25
N HIS A 204 -3.38 -17.26 -8.00
CA HIS A 204 -2.40 -16.19 -8.22
C HIS A 204 -1.25 -16.25 -7.21
N GLY A 205 -1.51 -16.75 -5.99
CA GLY A 205 -0.48 -16.94 -4.97
C GLY A 205 -0.07 -15.63 -4.29
N PHE A 206 -1.01 -14.71 -4.08
CA PHE A 206 -0.74 -13.48 -3.36
C PHE A 206 -0.42 -13.80 -1.90
N ARG A 207 0.73 -13.33 -1.41
CA ARG A 207 1.25 -13.74 -0.10
C ARG A 207 0.62 -12.97 1.06
N TYR A 208 0.35 -11.69 0.88
CA TYR A 208 -0.08 -10.81 1.97
C TYR A 208 -1.47 -10.25 1.75
N PHE A 209 -2.31 -10.32 2.78
CA PHE A 209 -3.60 -9.64 2.81
C PHE A 209 -3.64 -8.60 3.93
N LYS A 210 -3.86 -7.34 3.54
CA LYS A 210 -3.96 -6.22 4.47
C LYS A 210 -5.41 -5.93 4.80
N ILE A 211 -5.78 -5.95 6.08
CA ILE A 211 -7.13 -5.60 6.52
C ILE A 211 -7.24 -4.07 6.61
N GLY A 212 -7.95 -3.47 5.65
CA GLY A 212 -8.18 -2.03 5.55
C GLY A 212 -7.01 -1.22 4.97
N ASN A 213 -7.21 0.09 4.91
CA ASN A 213 -6.15 1.05 4.61
C ASN A 213 -6.21 2.29 5.51
N GLU A 214 -5.07 2.58 6.15
CA GLU A 214 -4.88 3.76 6.99
C GLU A 214 -6.02 3.93 8.00
N THR A 215 -6.44 2.84 8.65
CA THR A 215 -7.57 2.86 9.60
C THR A 215 -7.32 3.82 10.77
N TRP A 216 -6.05 4.09 11.08
CA TRP A 216 -5.61 5.14 12.01
C TRP A 216 -6.18 6.53 11.68
N ALA A 217 -6.47 6.81 10.42
CA ALA A 217 -7.07 8.07 9.98
C ALA A 217 -8.43 8.32 10.64
N LEU A 218 -9.18 7.28 11.02
CA LEU A 218 -10.47 7.40 11.72
C LEU A 218 -10.33 8.02 13.11
N TRP A 219 -9.16 7.91 13.74
CA TRP A 219 -8.82 8.59 15.00
C TRP A 219 -8.14 9.93 14.81
N SER A 220 -7.92 10.36 13.57
CA SER A 220 -7.24 11.60 13.22
C SER A 220 -8.14 12.46 12.31
N TRP A 221 -7.84 12.52 11.02
CA TRP A 221 -8.48 13.44 10.08
C TRP A 221 -9.78 12.91 9.47
N LYS A 222 -10.09 11.60 9.58
CA LYS A 222 -11.39 10.99 9.22
C LYS A 222 -12.35 10.82 10.41
N LYS A 223 -12.09 11.46 11.56
CA LYS A 223 -12.91 11.33 12.79
C LYS A 223 -14.43 11.56 12.62
N LYS A 224 -14.84 12.31 11.60
CA LYS A 224 -16.25 12.52 11.28
C LYS A 224 -16.94 11.19 10.91
N LEU A 225 -16.30 10.35 10.10
CA LEU A 225 -16.85 9.05 9.71
C LEU A 225 -17.05 8.14 10.93
N LEU A 226 -16.07 8.15 11.86
CA LEU A 226 -16.17 7.39 13.10
C LEU A 226 -17.32 7.89 13.98
N GLY A 227 -17.50 9.21 14.07
CA GLY A 227 -18.60 9.82 14.83
C GLY A 227 -19.98 9.52 14.24
N GLU A 228 -20.11 9.48 12.91
CA GLU A 228 -21.38 9.15 12.22
C GLU A 228 -21.78 7.67 12.37
N ALA A 229 -20.82 6.77 12.56
CA ALA A 229 -21.07 5.35 12.73
C ALA A 229 -21.64 4.97 14.11
N ASP A 230 -21.63 5.91 15.08
CA ASP A 230 -22.19 5.76 16.44
C ASP A 230 -21.81 4.41 17.09
N ILE A 231 -20.50 4.20 17.25
CA ILE A 231 -19.93 2.96 17.79
C ILE A 231 -19.61 3.21 19.27
N PRO A 232 -20.36 2.59 20.22
CA PRO A 232 -20.18 2.89 21.65
C PRO A 232 -18.79 2.56 22.20
N ASP A 233 -18.20 1.46 21.72
CA ASP A 233 -16.83 1.04 22.01
C ASP A 233 -16.08 0.82 20.69
N PRO A 234 -15.47 1.88 20.11
CA PRO A 234 -14.82 1.78 18.82
C PRO A 234 -13.54 0.94 18.87
N VAL A 235 -12.86 0.86 20.02
CA VAL A 235 -11.64 0.06 20.18
C VAL A 235 -11.98 -1.43 20.24
N GLY A 236 -12.90 -1.83 21.12
CA GLY A 236 -13.35 -3.22 21.21
C GLY A 236 -14.03 -3.71 19.92
N TRP A 237 -14.79 -2.83 19.26
CA TRP A 237 -15.37 -3.14 17.96
C TRP A 237 -14.32 -3.30 16.86
N TYR A 238 -13.27 -2.48 16.84
CA TYR A 238 -12.16 -2.64 15.88
C TYR A 238 -11.52 -4.02 16.00
N ILE A 239 -11.19 -4.43 17.23
CA ILE A 239 -10.58 -5.73 17.53
C ILE A 239 -11.52 -6.88 17.09
N THR A 240 -12.82 -6.74 17.37
CA THR A 240 -13.85 -7.71 16.95
C THR A 240 -13.90 -7.85 15.43
N CYS A 241 -13.88 -6.73 14.69
CA CYS A 241 -13.88 -6.73 13.24
C CYS A 241 -12.63 -7.37 12.67
N VAL A 242 -11.44 -7.00 13.14
CA VAL A 242 -10.16 -7.58 12.67
C VAL A 242 -10.15 -9.08 12.93
N LYS A 243 -10.54 -9.53 14.13
CA LYS A 243 -10.60 -10.96 14.48
C LYS A 243 -11.46 -11.74 13.50
N ARG A 244 -12.62 -11.21 13.11
CA ARG A 244 -13.49 -11.87 12.15
C ARG A 244 -12.88 -11.95 10.75
N TYR A 245 -12.20 -10.90 10.31
CA TYR A 245 -11.49 -10.91 9.03
C TYR A 245 -10.35 -11.94 9.02
N VAL A 246 -9.55 -12.00 10.10
CA VAL A 246 -8.49 -13.01 10.28
C VAL A 246 -9.06 -14.43 10.16
N GLU A 247 -10.14 -14.73 10.89
CA GLU A 247 -10.81 -16.04 10.81
C GLU A 247 -11.29 -16.38 9.40
N VAL A 248 -11.80 -15.41 8.65
CA VAL A 248 -12.24 -15.62 7.27
C VAL A 248 -11.05 -15.86 6.34
N ILE A 249 -10.00 -15.06 6.44
CA ILE A 249 -8.79 -15.19 5.62
C ILE A 249 -8.18 -16.58 5.84
N GLU A 250 -7.94 -16.98 7.08
CA GLU A 250 -7.33 -18.29 7.41
C GLU A 250 -8.20 -19.47 6.97
N ALA A 251 -9.53 -19.34 7.03
CA ALA A 251 -10.44 -20.38 6.57
C ALA A 251 -10.40 -20.58 5.04
N VAL A 252 -9.98 -19.56 4.29
CA VAL A 252 -9.84 -19.59 2.84
C VAL A 252 -8.42 -19.99 2.43
N ASP A 253 -7.41 -19.33 3.01
CA ASP A 253 -6.00 -19.52 2.75
C ASP A 253 -5.19 -19.48 4.06
N PRO A 254 -4.93 -20.63 4.70
CA PRO A 254 -4.16 -20.70 5.94
C PRO A 254 -2.66 -20.46 5.76
N GLN A 255 -2.19 -20.13 4.55
CA GLN A 255 -0.80 -19.74 4.28
C GLN A 255 -0.66 -18.23 4.01
N ALA A 256 -1.77 -17.50 3.96
CA ALA A 256 -1.75 -16.05 3.83
C ALA A 256 -1.11 -15.40 5.07
N GLU A 257 -0.24 -14.41 4.83
CA GLU A 257 0.29 -13.54 5.88
C GLU A 257 -0.61 -12.30 6.01
N ILE A 258 -0.99 -11.95 7.24
CA ILE A 258 -1.98 -10.92 7.53
C ILE A 258 -1.29 -9.64 8.00
N ILE A 259 -1.74 -8.52 7.40
CA ILE A 259 -1.24 -7.19 7.71
C ILE A 259 -2.36 -6.33 8.28
N VAL A 260 -2.10 -5.61 9.37
CA VAL A 260 -3.04 -4.66 9.98
C VAL A 260 -2.36 -3.31 10.17
N ASP A 261 -3.11 -2.21 10.06
CA ASP A 261 -2.56 -0.88 10.39
C ASP A 261 -2.27 -0.77 11.88
N TYR A 262 -1.12 -0.20 12.22
CA TYR A 262 -0.90 0.32 13.56
C TYR A 262 -1.75 1.57 13.77
N VAL A 263 -2.67 1.53 14.72
CA VAL A 263 -3.55 2.65 15.08
C VAL A 263 -3.02 3.41 16.29
N ASN A 264 -2.91 2.72 17.41
CA ASN A 264 -2.34 3.18 18.67
C ASN A 264 -1.99 1.97 19.56
N ASP A 265 -1.30 2.20 20.67
CA ASP A 265 -0.87 1.14 21.59
C ASP A 265 -2.05 0.36 22.19
N GLU A 266 -3.17 1.02 22.50
CA GLU A 266 -4.34 0.36 23.09
C GLU A 266 -4.94 -0.70 22.15
N ILE A 267 -5.11 -0.36 20.87
CA ILE A 267 -5.57 -1.28 19.85
C ILE A 267 -4.53 -2.37 19.59
N LEU A 268 -3.23 -2.02 19.51
CA LEU A 268 -2.16 -3.00 19.32
C LEU A 268 -2.18 -4.07 20.42
N ASP A 269 -2.21 -3.64 21.68
CA ASP A 269 -2.25 -4.53 22.85
C ASP A 269 -3.52 -5.40 22.86
N GLY A 270 -4.66 -4.82 22.48
CA GLY A 270 -5.93 -5.54 22.36
C GLY A 270 -5.91 -6.62 21.27
N LEU A 271 -5.37 -6.28 20.08
CA LEU A 271 -5.22 -7.23 18.98
C LEU A 271 -4.27 -8.38 19.37
N HIS A 272 -3.12 -8.07 19.98
CA HIS A 272 -2.15 -9.07 20.43
C HIS A 272 -2.77 -9.98 21.51
N ARG A 273 -3.52 -9.42 22.46
CA ARG A 273 -4.22 -10.22 23.49
C ARG A 273 -5.24 -11.18 22.91
N GLU A 274 -6.02 -10.76 21.91
CA GLU A 274 -7.12 -11.55 21.34
C GLU A 274 -6.68 -12.53 20.25
N MET A 275 -5.56 -12.26 19.57
CA MET A 275 -5.16 -13.01 18.37
C MET A 275 -3.72 -13.55 18.41
N GLY A 276 -2.88 -13.13 19.37
CA GLY A 276 -1.51 -13.61 19.44
C GLY A 276 -0.73 -13.33 18.16
N ASP A 277 -0.07 -14.36 17.66
CA ASP A 277 0.77 -14.31 16.45
C ASP A 277 -0.02 -14.50 15.13
N ARG A 278 -1.37 -14.40 15.16
CA ARG A 278 -2.20 -14.51 13.93
C ARG A 278 -2.16 -13.26 13.03
N ILE A 279 -1.51 -12.19 13.48
CA ILE A 279 -1.20 -11.01 12.67
C ILE A 279 0.31 -10.97 12.46
N ASP A 280 0.75 -11.07 11.21
CA ASP A 280 2.17 -11.16 10.87
C ASP A 280 2.86 -9.78 10.88
N TYR A 281 2.16 -8.72 10.47
CA TYR A 281 2.74 -7.38 10.38
C TYR A 281 1.78 -6.27 10.80
N TYR A 282 2.34 -5.26 11.46
CA TYR A 282 1.70 -3.98 11.71
C TYR A 282 2.33 -2.88 10.85
N VAL A 283 1.49 -2.09 10.18
CA VAL A 283 1.97 -1.04 9.24
C VAL A 283 1.86 0.35 9.85
N PHE A 284 2.96 1.11 9.73
CA PHE A 284 3.00 2.54 10.01
C PHE A 284 3.15 3.32 8.70
N HIS A 285 2.46 4.47 8.61
CA HIS A 285 2.54 5.36 7.45
C HIS A 285 3.26 6.65 7.85
N SER A 286 4.30 7.02 7.10
CA SER A 286 5.05 8.26 7.30
C SER A 286 5.29 8.92 5.95
N TYR A 287 4.92 10.19 5.82
CA TYR A 287 5.22 10.97 4.62
C TYR A 287 5.93 12.26 5.02
N MET A 288 6.96 12.65 4.27
CA MET A 288 7.73 13.87 4.50
C MET A 288 8.16 14.52 3.18
N PRO A 289 8.04 15.85 3.00
CA PRO A 289 7.25 16.77 3.81
C PRO A 289 5.77 16.69 3.45
N TRP A 290 4.88 16.50 4.43
CA TRP A 290 3.50 16.97 4.30
C TRP A 290 3.56 18.50 4.28
N ARG A 291 3.22 19.13 3.15
CA ARG A 291 2.96 20.57 3.07
C ARG A 291 1.46 20.80 2.95
#